data_AF-A0A1I4HNM1-F1
#
_entry.id   AF-A0A1I4HNM1-F1
#
_cell.length_a   1.000
_cell.length_b   1.000
_cell.length_c   1.000
_cell.angle_alpha   90.00
_cell.angle_beta   90.00
_cell.angle_gamma   90.00
#
_symmetry.space_group_name_H-M   'P 1'
#
loop_
_entity.id
_entity.type
_entity.pdbx_description
1 polymer ?
#
loop_
_entity_poly.entity_id
_entity_poly.type
_entity_poly.pdbx_seq_one_letter_code
_entity_poly.pdbx_strand_id
1 'polypeptide(L)'
;MDLPTDLTPAQLRALGIIAGIGETRAEARAKIKKALADTLPKFLEAASKDEDLLRKIFVLFETVATATNASRIQLHPLRPEGIGQEVDMLREARKAKPKVKQKSEAKPET
;
A
#
# COMPACT_ATOMS: atom_id res chain seq x y z
N MET A 1 20.16 -16.30 -33.02
CA MET A 1 19.20 -15.19 -33.20
C MET A 1 19.86 -13.96 -32.65
N ASP A 2 20.59 -13.23 -33.49
CA ASP A 2 21.29 -12.01 -33.09
C ASP A 2 20.24 -10.91 -32.91
N LEU A 3 20.04 -10.50 -31.67
CA LEU A 3 19.20 -9.34 -31.35
C LEU A 3 19.94 -8.07 -31.82
N PRO A 4 19.31 -7.19 -32.61
CA PRO A 4 19.94 -5.95 -33.04
C PRO A 4 20.29 -5.10 -31.82
N THR A 5 21.58 -4.87 -31.59
CA THR A 5 22.12 -4.13 -30.45
C THR A 5 21.96 -2.61 -30.56
N ASP A 6 21.47 -2.11 -31.70
CA ASP A 6 21.38 -0.67 -32.01
C ASP A 6 19.94 -0.15 -31.96
N LEU A 7 19.19 -0.51 -30.92
CA LEU A 7 17.87 0.08 -30.70
C LEU A 7 18.03 1.47 -30.09
N THR A 8 17.42 2.46 -30.72
CA THR A 8 17.36 3.82 -30.17
C THR A 8 16.61 3.83 -28.84
N PRO A 9 16.86 4.81 -27.95
CA PRO A 9 16.13 4.93 -26.68
C PRO A 9 14.60 4.99 -26.84
N ALA A 10 14.12 5.52 -27.96
CA ALA A 10 12.69 5.53 -28.29
C ALA A 10 12.16 4.13 -28.64
N GLN A 11 12.92 3.35 -29.41
CA GLN A 11 12.57 1.97 -29.76
C GLN A 11 12.64 1.02 -28.55
N LEU A 12 13.65 1.17 -27.68
CA LEU A 12 13.72 0.45 -26.41
C LEU A 12 12.53 0.76 -25.50
N ARG A 13 12.10 2.03 -25.45
CA ARG A 13 10.90 2.43 -24.70
C ARG A 13 9.63 1.85 -25.30
N ALA A 14 9.49 1.85 -26.62
CA ALA A 14 8.34 1.25 -27.32
C ALA A 14 8.28 -0.28 -27.11
N LEU A 15 9.41 -0.98 -27.21
CA LEU A 15 9.52 -2.40 -26.87
C LEU A 15 9.19 -2.66 -25.40
N GLY A 16 9.63 -1.80 -24.48
CA GLY A 16 9.25 -1.86 -23.08
C GLY A 16 7.73 -1.74 -22.89
N ILE A 17 7.08 -0.80 -23.58
CA ILE A 17 5.62 -0.65 -23.53
C ILE A 17 4.91 -1.90 -24.10
N ILE A 18 5.36 -2.41 -25.25
CA ILE A 18 4.76 -3.60 -25.91
C ILE A 18 4.94 -4.86 -25.07
N ALA A 19 6.11 -5.05 -24.44
CA ALA A 19 6.39 -6.19 -23.58
C ALA A 19 5.81 -6.06 -22.16
N GLY A 20 5.09 -4.98 -21.85
CA GLY A 20 4.57 -4.70 -20.50
C GLY A 20 5.65 -4.31 -19.47
N ILE A 21 6.90 -4.12 -19.92
CA ILE A 21 8.06 -3.71 -19.13
C ILE A 21 8.06 -2.17 -18.91
N GLY A 22 7.20 -1.43 -19.61
CA GLY A 22 7.11 0.03 -19.59
C GLY A 22 6.12 0.62 -18.60
N GLU A 23 5.39 -0.21 -17.82
CA GLU A 23 4.46 0.34 -16.82
C GLU A 23 5.25 1.10 -15.76
N THR A 24 5.00 2.40 -15.68
CA THR A 24 5.65 3.22 -14.67
C THR A 24 5.12 2.85 -13.29
N ARG A 25 5.96 2.99 -12.26
CA ARG A 25 5.53 2.83 -10.86
C ARG A 25 4.30 3.70 -10.53
N ALA A 26 4.13 4.83 -11.22
CA ALA A 26 2.99 5.72 -11.07
C ALA A 26 1.69 5.11 -11.64
N GLU A 27 1.76 4.53 -12.84
CA GLU A 27 0.63 3.84 -13.49
C GLU A 27 0.20 2.60 -12.68
N ALA A 28 1.16 1.77 -12.26
CA ALA A 28 0.87 0.61 -11.41
C ALA A 28 0.18 1.03 -10.11
N ARG A 29 0.67 2.11 -9.49
CA ARG A 29 0.06 2.67 -8.27
C ARG A 29 -1.34 3.23 -8.54
N ALA A 30 -1.59 3.83 -9.70
CA ALA A 30 -2.91 4.32 -10.08
C ALA A 30 -3.90 3.17 -10.28
N LYS A 31 -3.49 2.09 -10.96
CA LYS A 31 -4.30 0.88 -11.12
C LYS A 31 -4.65 0.24 -9.78
N ILE A 32 -3.67 0.10 -8.88
CA ILE A 32 -3.90 -0.44 -7.53
C ILE A 32 -4.88 0.45 -6.76
N LYS A 33 -4.70 1.78 -6.79
CA LYS A 33 -5.62 2.71 -6.12
C LYS A 33 -7.03 2.59 -6.66
N LYS A 34 -7.19 2.49 -7.98
CA LYS A 34 -8.50 2.31 -8.62
C LYS A 34 -9.14 1.00 -8.18
N ALA A 35 -8.43 -0.12 -8.31
CA ALA A 35 -8.91 -1.43 -7.89
C ALA A 35 -9.29 -1.45 -6.40
N LEU A 36 -8.49 -0.80 -5.55
CA LEU A 36 -8.78 -0.69 -4.12
C LEU A 36 -10.04 0.15 -3.87
N ALA A 37 -10.20 1.28 -4.56
CA ALA A 37 -11.40 2.12 -4.43
C ALA A 37 -12.67 1.38 -4.88
N ASP A 38 -12.57 0.55 -5.92
CA ASP A 38 -13.69 -0.22 -6.46
C ASP A 38 -14.08 -1.40 -5.56
N THR A 39 -13.12 -1.95 -4.79
CA THR A 39 -13.32 -3.17 -4.00
C THR A 39 -13.52 -2.92 -2.51
N LEU A 40 -12.93 -1.86 -1.96
CA LEU A 40 -12.95 -1.56 -0.54
C LEU A 40 -14.37 -1.38 0.03
N PRO A 41 -15.33 -0.71 -0.63
CA PRO A 41 -16.69 -0.60 -0.11
C PRO A 41 -17.37 -1.96 0.08
N LYS A 42 -17.27 -2.84 -0.92
CA LYS A 42 -17.85 -4.20 -0.87
C LYS A 42 -17.17 -5.05 0.20
N PHE A 43 -15.85 -4.89 0.36
CA PHE A 43 -15.11 -5.56 1.42
C PHE A 43 -15.57 -5.12 2.81
N LEU A 44 -15.74 -3.80 3.03
CA LEU A 44 -16.20 -3.28 4.32
C LEU A 44 -17.66 -3.66 4.63
N GLU A 45 -18.52 -3.73 3.62
CA GLU A 45 -19.90 -4.22 3.77
C GLU A 45 -19.94 -5.73 4.10
N ALA A 46 -19.07 -6.52 3.49
CA ALA A 46 -18.94 -7.93 3.86
C ALA A 46 -18.39 -8.09 5.29
N ALA A 47 -17.39 -7.29 5.64
CA ALA A 47 -16.79 -7.29 6.98
C ALA A 47 -17.76 -6.77 8.06
N SER A 48 -18.72 -5.90 7.73
CA SER A 48 -19.67 -5.39 8.74
C SER A 48 -20.64 -6.44 9.26
N LYS A 49 -20.65 -7.65 8.69
CA LYS A 49 -21.40 -8.80 9.20
C LYS A 49 -20.67 -9.54 10.33
N ASP A 50 -19.39 -9.26 10.53
CA ASP A 50 -18.54 -9.82 11.57
C ASP A 50 -17.90 -8.67 12.35
N GLU A 51 -18.45 -8.36 13.52
CA GLU A 51 -18.03 -7.21 14.34
C GLU A 51 -16.56 -7.32 14.77
N ASP A 52 -16.06 -8.52 15.05
CA ASP A 52 -14.67 -8.76 15.45
C ASP A 52 -13.70 -8.51 14.29
N LEU A 53 -14.08 -8.96 13.09
CA LEU A 53 -13.31 -8.69 11.88
C LEU A 53 -13.31 -7.19 11.56
N LEU A 54 -14.46 -6.54 11.62
CA LEU A 54 -14.60 -5.11 11.38
C LEU A 54 -13.73 -4.31 12.35
N ARG A 55 -13.74 -4.67 13.65
CA ARG A 55 -12.87 -4.08 14.68
C ARG A 55 -11.40 -4.18 14.30
N LYS A 56 -10.92 -5.37 13.96
CA LYS A 56 -9.52 -5.61 13.57
C LYS A 56 -9.12 -4.78 12.36
N ILE A 57 -9.99 -4.66 11.36
CA ILE A 57 -9.74 -3.86 10.15
C ILE A 57 -9.56 -2.38 10.49
N PHE A 58 -10.46 -1.79 11.27
CA PHE A 58 -10.38 -0.38 11.64
C PHE A 58 -9.18 -0.08 12.53
N VAL A 59 -8.90 -0.96 13.51
CA VAL A 59 -7.69 -0.86 14.34
C VAL A 59 -6.43 -0.85 13.47
N LEU A 60 -6.33 -1.77 12.50
CA LEU A 60 -5.19 -1.83 11.59
C LEU A 60 -5.05 -0.55 10.75
N PHE A 61 -6.15 -0.07 10.17
CA PHE A 61 -6.15 1.13 9.32
C PHE A 61 -5.73 2.39 10.09
N GLU A 62 -6.29 2.65 11.27
CA GLU A 62 -5.95 3.83 12.06
C GLU A 62 -4.52 3.79 12.62
N THR A 63 -4.06 2.60 13.00
CA THR A 63 -2.69 2.39 13.51
C THR A 63 -1.62 2.77 12.48
N VAL A 64 -1.87 2.52 11.19
CA VAL A 64 -0.92 2.82 10.11
C VAL A 64 -1.16 4.14 9.40
N ALA A 65 -2.33 4.75 9.57
CA ALA A 65 -2.69 6.00 8.92
C ALA A 65 -1.83 7.19 9.39
N THR A 66 -1.64 8.17 8.51
CA THR A 66 -1.15 9.50 8.89
C THR A 66 -2.17 10.21 9.77
N ALA A 67 -1.78 11.27 10.48
CA ALA A 67 -2.70 12.02 11.34
C ALA A 67 -3.98 12.47 10.60
N THR A 68 -3.83 13.09 9.43
CA THR A 68 -4.96 13.54 8.60
C THR A 68 -5.87 12.40 8.16
N ASN A 69 -5.30 11.26 7.77
CA ASN A 69 -6.11 10.10 7.34
C ASN A 69 -6.79 9.43 8.54
N ALA A 70 -6.12 9.36 9.69
CA ALA A 70 -6.71 8.85 10.92
C ALA A 70 -7.95 9.66 11.32
N SER A 71 -7.88 11.00 11.26
CA SER A 71 -9.05 11.86 11.51
C SER A 71 -10.21 11.59 10.55
N ARG A 72 -9.93 11.21 9.30
CA ARG A 72 -10.98 10.81 8.33
C ARG A 72 -11.56 9.43 8.65
N ILE A 73 -10.72 8.47 9.03
CA ILE A 73 -11.16 7.12 9.40
C ILE A 73 -12.01 7.17 10.68
N GLN A 74 -11.66 8.05 11.63
CA GLN A 74 -12.40 8.28 12.87
C GLN A 74 -13.86 8.70 12.63
N LEU A 75 -14.13 9.37 11.52
CA LEU A 75 -15.47 9.82 11.11
C LEU A 75 -16.21 8.80 10.24
N HIS A 76 -15.63 7.62 9.99
CA HIS A 76 -16.24 6.63 9.12
C HIS A 76 -17.46 5.99 9.79
N PRO A 77 -18.62 5.86 9.10
CA PRO A 77 -19.86 5.39 9.71
C PRO A 77 -19.80 3.95 10.21
N LEU A 78 -18.97 3.10 9.59
CA LEU A 78 -18.77 1.71 10.02
C LEU A 78 -17.68 1.55 11.09
N ARG A 79 -17.09 2.64 11.59
CA ARG A 79 -16.02 2.55 12.59
C ARG A 79 -16.59 2.03 13.92
N PRO A 80 -16.05 0.93 14.48
CA PRO A 80 -16.49 0.45 15.77
C PRO A 80 -16.16 1.41 16.92
N GLU A 81 -17.05 1.49 17.89
CA GLU A 81 -16.83 2.29 19.10
C GLU A 81 -15.74 1.66 20.00
N GLY A 82 -15.09 2.49 20.82
CA GLY A 82 -14.15 2.00 21.83
C GLY A 82 -12.83 1.42 21.32
N ILE A 83 -12.47 1.57 20.04
CA ILE A 83 -11.16 1.12 19.51
C ILE A 83 -10.01 2.10 19.75
N GLY A 84 -10.29 3.32 20.24
CA GLY A 84 -9.30 4.40 20.33
C GLY A 84 -8.07 4.03 21.18
N GLN A 85 -8.28 3.48 22.38
CA GLN A 85 -7.20 3.06 23.27
C GLN A 85 -6.32 1.98 22.63
N GLU A 86 -6.93 1.02 21.93
CA GLU A 86 -6.24 -0.07 21.24
C GLU A 86 -5.37 0.46 20.10
N VAL A 87 -5.91 1.39 19.30
CA VAL A 87 -5.19 2.08 18.22
C VAL A 87 -3.98 2.86 18.77
N ASP A 88 -4.18 3.62 19.85
CA ASP A 88 -3.12 4.43 20.45
C ASP A 88 -2.00 3.55 20.99
N MET A 89 -2.34 2.49 21.73
CA MET A 89 -1.37 1.50 22.24
C MET A 89 -0.54 0.88 21.10
N LEU A 90 -1.19 0.43 20.02
CA LEU A 90 -0.49 -0.18 18.88
C LEU A 90 0.37 0.83 18.11
N ARG A 91 -0.10 2.08 17.99
CA ARG A 91 0.67 3.15 17.34
C ARG A 91 1.95 3.46 18.12
N GLU A 92 1.88 3.56 19.45
CA GLU A 92 3.06 3.74 20.29
C GLU A 92 4.02 2.54 20.23
N ALA A 93 3.49 1.31 20.28
CA ALA A 93 4.29 0.10 20.11
C ALA A 93 5.05 0.06 18.76
N ARG A 94 4.46 0.62 17.68
CA ARG A 94 5.14 0.74 16.37
C ARG A 94 6.25 1.79 16.37
N LYS A 95 6.15 2.85 17.16
CA LYS A 95 7.24 3.84 17.32
C LYS A 95 8.40 3.27 18.10
N ALA A 96 8.13 2.41 19.09
CA ALA A 96 9.13 1.80 19.94
C ALA A 96 9.98 0.72 19.24
N LYS A 97 9.50 0.10 18.15
CA LYS A 97 10.29 -0.88 17.39
C LYS A 97 11.37 -0.16 16.57
N PRO A 98 12.67 -0.47 16.77
CA PRO A 98 13.72 0.13 15.95
C PRO A 98 13.48 -0.27 14.49
N LYS A 99 13.47 0.73 13.60
CA LYS A 99 13.53 0.48 12.16
C LYS A 99 14.85 -0.25 11.91
N VAL A 100 14.79 -1.56 11.73
CA VAL A 100 15.92 -2.34 11.21
C VAL A 100 16.28 -1.70 9.89
N LYS A 101 17.36 -0.92 9.88
CA LYS A 101 17.97 -0.43 8.64
C LYS A 101 18.41 -1.68 7.92
N GLN A 102 17.64 -2.09 6.92
CA GLN A 102 18.08 -3.07 5.94
C GLN A 102 19.29 -2.44 5.27
N LYS A 103 20.48 -2.79 5.76
CA LYS A 103 21.77 -2.39 5.22
C LYS A 103 21.78 -2.98 3.81
N SER A 104 21.64 -2.14 2.80
CA SER A 104 21.93 -2.53 1.42
C SER A 104 23.39 -2.97 1.40
N GLU A 105 23.61 -4.28 1.37
CA GLU A 105 24.94 -4.85 1.21
C GLU A 105 25.56 -4.36 -0.09
N ALA A 106 26.87 -4.18 0.01
CA ALA A 106 27.71 -3.43 -0.89
C ALA A 106 27.86 -4.08 -2.27
N LYS A 107 28.05 -3.20 -3.26
CA LYS A 107 28.79 -3.39 -4.53
C LYS A 107 29.62 -4.70 -4.61
N PRO A 108 29.54 -5.46 -5.72
CA PRO A 108 30.66 -6.30 -6.11
C PRO A 108 31.79 -5.38 -6.61
N GLU A 109 32.95 -5.49 -5.96
CA GLU A 109 34.21 -4.98 -6.51
C GLU A 109 34.51 -5.72 -7.82
N THR A 110 34.95 -4.97 -8.82
CA THR A 110 35.61 -5.50 -10.03
C THR A 110 37.00 -4.91 -10.07
#